data_AF-A0A7Z2JHR5-F1
#
_entry.id   AF-A0A7Z2JHR5-F1
#
_cell.length_a   1.000
_cell.length_b   1.000
_cell.length_c   1.000
_cell.angle_alpha   90.00
_cell.angle_beta   90.00
_cell.angle_gamma   90.00
#
_symmetry.space_group_name_H-M   'P 1'
#
loop_
_entity.id
_entity.type
_entity.pdbx_description
1 polymer ?
#
loop_
_entity_poly.entity_id
_entity_poly.type
_entity_poly.pdbx_seq_one_letter_code
_entity_poly.pdbx_strand_id
1 'polypeptide(L)'
;MRKELLDLLLSPTNLLGAATVSVLVTATVNYFFKRRENRHKAALDYEYEQKKASRELIARYKGRILREAVQMTGRQRNLYSNWKNGWMSKTPSVGGDGYYFTSTVYRFLSLYTLLHEADSEAILLDTDIAQKTDYAFLKYLTVMRWVMTDVNLFDGLQYDSSKSSDHFFSDDLRVCTKPCWLEGKVVTYDKFRAEQFVAVSTLPILDFFDGLQKSENRYRWDRLVALHLILAAYINKFGYDLQHATNKDIRGIAEQVQHRVILENLIAGLERHRLSRDSTIKNLIREMRKVINGP
;
A
#
# COMPACT_ATOMS: atom_id res chain seq x y z
N MET A 1 -33.17 15.31 70.89
CA MET A 1 -33.20 14.41 69.72
C MET A 1 -34.58 14.13 69.11
N ARG A 2 -35.72 14.28 69.82
CA ARG A 2 -37.06 14.14 69.20
C ARG A 2 -37.67 15.45 68.66
N LYS A 3 -37.29 16.61 69.21
CA LYS A 3 -37.87 17.92 68.85
C LYS A 3 -37.35 18.48 67.52
N GLU A 4 -36.04 18.41 67.25
CA GLU A 4 -35.46 18.88 65.98
C GLU A 4 -35.96 18.09 64.76
N LEU A 5 -36.23 16.78 64.92
CA LEU A 5 -36.77 15.93 63.87
C LEU A 5 -38.27 16.21 63.61
N LEU A 6 -38.99 16.66 64.64
CA LEU A 6 -40.41 17.08 64.58
C LEU A 6 -40.56 18.50 64.03
N ASP A 7 -39.64 19.42 64.37
CA ASP A 7 -39.61 20.77 63.81
C ASP A 7 -39.22 20.77 62.32
N LEU A 8 -38.42 19.79 61.88
CA LEU A 8 -38.15 19.55 60.45
C LEU A 8 -39.38 19.06 59.67
N LEU A 9 -40.29 18.35 60.34
CA LEU A 9 -41.53 17.80 59.77
C LEU A 9 -42.69 18.81 59.79
N LEU A 10 -42.63 19.83 60.66
CA LEU A 10 -43.69 20.83 60.88
C LEU A 10 -43.38 22.21 60.28
N SER A 11 -42.16 22.42 59.76
CA SER A 11 -41.82 23.60 58.95
C SER A 11 -42.74 23.69 57.72
N PRO A 12 -43.21 24.89 57.34
CA PRO A 12 -44.17 25.06 56.25
C PRO A 12 -43.64 24.36 55.01
N THR A 13 -44.54 23.59 54.39
CA THR A 13 -44.52 22.78 53.15
C THR A 13 -43.51 23.12 52.05
N ASN A 14 -42.88 24.29 52.09
CA ASN A 14 -41.84 24.75 51.19
C ASN A 14 -40.49 24.04 51.38
N LEU A 15 -40.12 23.62 52.59
CA LEU A 15 -38.76 23.11 52.85
C LEU A 15 -38.57 21.65 52.40
N LEU A 16 -39.53 20.78 52.73
CA LEU A 16 -39.59 19.41 52.21
C LEU A 16 -39.82 19.38 50.70
N GLY A 17 -40.74 20.21 50.19
CA GLY A 17 -40.98 20.34 48.74
C GLY A 17 -39.75 20.81 47.97
N ALA A 18 -39.04 21.83 48.48
CA ALA A 18 -37.79 22.30 47.88
C ALA A 18 -36.68 21.24 47.95
N ALA A 19 -36.57 20.48 49.05
CA ALA A 19 -35.60 19.40 49.16
C ALA A 19 -35.89 18.27 48.16
N THR A 20 -37.14 17.85 48.01
CA THR A 20 -37.53 16.82 47.03
C THR A 20 -37.28 17.27 45.59
N VAL A 21 -37.66 18.52 45.25
CA VAL A 21 -37.39 19.10 43.93
C VAL A 21 -35.88 19.20 43.68
N SER A 22 -35.10 19.63 44.67
CA SER A 22 -33.64 19.72 44.57
C SER A 22 -33.00 18.36 44.33
N VAL A 23 -33.45 17.30 45.03
CA VAL A 23 -32.98 15.92 44.82
C VAL A 23 -33.32 15.43 43.42
N LEU A 24 -34.55 15.66 42.94
CA LEU A 24 -34.98 15.26 41.59
C LEU A 24 -34.21 16.00 40.49
N VAL A 25 -34.03 17.31 40.63
CA VAL A 25 -33.22 18.12 39.70
C VAL A 25 -31.77 17.65 39.72
N THR A 26 -31.18 17.45 40.90
CA THR A 26 -29.80 16.96 41.04
C THR A 26 -29.62 15.58 40.42
N ALA A 27 -30.54 14.64 40.67
CA ALA A 27 -30.50 13.30 40.08
C ALA A 27 -30.62 13.35 38.55
N THR A 28 -31.52 14.19 38.02
CA THR A 28 -31.73 14.37 36.58
C THR A 28 -30.50 14.98 35.92
N VAL A 29 -29.97 16.06 36.49
CA VAL A 29 -28.76 16.74 36.01
C VAL A 29 -27.56 15.76 36.04
N ASN A 30 -27.35 15.05 37.16
CA ASN A 30 -26.29 14.04 37.27
C ASN A 30 -26.45 12.92 36.24
N TYR A 31 -27.68 12.46 35.99
CA TYR A 31 -27.93 11.45 34.96
C TYR A 31 -27.53 11.95 33.57
N PHE A 32 -27.91 13.17 33.18
CA PHE A 32 -27.52 13.75 31.90
C PHE A 32 -26.01 13.99 31.77
N PHE A 33 -25.38 14.53 32.81
CA PHE A 33 -23.93 14.73 32.84
C PHE A 33 -23.17 13.40 32.75
N LYS A 34 -23.54 12.40 33.57
CA LYS A 34 -22.91 11.08 33.57
C LYS A 34 -23.13 10.34 32.25
N ARG A 35 -24.31 10.48 31.62
CA ARG A 35 -24.58 9.93 30.29
C ARG A 35 -23.72 10.60 29.22
N ARG A 36 -23.52 11.93 29.30
CA ARG A 36 -22.65 12.67 28.38
C ARG A 36 -21.18 12.29 28.56
N GLU A 37 -20.71 12.22 29.81
CA GLU A 37 -19.36 11.79 30.18
C GLU A 37 -19.08 10.37 29.69
N ASN A 38 -19.97 9.41 29.95
CA ASN A 38 -19.83 8.03 29.48
C ASN A 38 -19.76 7.94 27.96
N ARG A 39 -20.59 8.71 27.24
CA ARG A 39 -20.53 8.77 25.77
C ARG A 39 -19.20 9.35 25.28
N HIS A 40 -18.73 10.41 25.91
CA HIS A 40 -17.45 11.02 25.55
C HIS A 40 -16.28 10.06 25.80
N LYS A 41 -16.27 9.39 26.96
CA LYS A 41 -15.27 8.38 27.30
C LYS A 41 -15.28 7.21 26.32
N ALA A 42 -16.46 6.67 26.00
CA ALA A 42 -16.59 5.59 25.02
C ALA A 42 -16.09 6.01 23.62
N ALA A 43 -16.36 7.25 23.20
CA ALA A 43 -15.86 7.78 21.93
C ALA A 43 -14.34 7.93 21.93
N LEU A 44 -13.75 8.43 23.03
CA LEU A 44 -12.30 8.53 23.19
C LEU A 44 -11.61 7.17 23.19
N ASP A 45 -12.17 6.20 23.93
CA ASP A 45 -11.65 4.83 23.99
C ASP A 45 -11.71 4.17 22.62
N TYR A 46 -12.82 4.34 21.88
CA TYR A 46 -12.95 3.85 20.51
C TYR A 46 -11.91 4.49 19.57
N GLU A 47 -11.79 5.82 19.60
CA GLU A 47 -10.83 6.54 18.76
C GLU A 47 -9.39 6.11 19.05
N TYR A 48 -9.06 5.89 20.32
CA TYR A 48 -7.76 5.38 20.74
C TYR A 48 -7.49 3.97 20.20
N GLU A 49 -8.43 3.04 20.35
CA GLU A 49 -8.28 1.66 19.87
C GLU A 49 -8.15 1.61 18.33
N GLN A 50 -8.94 2.42 17.60
CA GLN A 50 -8.82 2.50 16.14
C GLN A 50 -7.48 3.09 15.69
N LYS A 51 -7.00 4.16 16.34
CA LYS A 51 -5.65 4.72 16.08
C LYS A 51 -4.55 3.70 16.35
N LYS A 52 -4.68 2.94 17.43
CA LYS A 52 -3.73 1.90 17.80
C LYS A 52 -3.71 0.78 16.76
N ALA A 53 -4.87 0.26 16.37
CA ALA A 53 -5.00 -0.78 15.33
C ALA A 53 -4.38 -0.32 13.99
N SER A 54 -4.63 0.92 13.58
CA SER A 54 -4.04 1.50 12.37
C SER A 54 -2.51 1.57 12.44
N ARG A 55 -1.97 2.05 13.56
CA ARG A 55 -0.52 2.12 13.76
C ARG A 55 0.12 0.75 13.79
N GLU A 56 -0.51 -0.24 14.42
CA GLU A 56 0.00 -1.61 14.48
C GLU A 56 0.06 -2.26 13.09
N LEU A 57 -0.99 -2.09 12.28
CA LEU A 57 -1.02 -2.57 10.90
C LEU A 57 0.10 -1.93 10.07
N ILE A 58 0.23 -0.61 10.15
CA ILE A 58 1.26 0.13 9.40
C ILE A 58 2.65 -0.26 9.87
N ALA A 59 2.88 -0.35 11.18
CA ALA A 59 4.16 -0.77 11.74
C ALA A 59 4.54 -2.18 11.28
N ARG A 60 3.56 -3.09 11.20
CA ARG A 60 3.74 -4.46 10.72
C ARG A 60 4.22 -4.52 9.26
N TYR A 61 3.63 -3.72 8.38
CA TYR A 61 3.85 -3.84 6.93
C TYR A 61 4.81 -2.83 6.34
N LYS A 62 4.83 -1.58 6.81
CA LYS A 62 5.59 -0.48 6.19
C LYS A 62 7.07 -0.81 6.03
N GLY A 63 7.72 -1.30 7.09
CA GLY A 63 9.15 -1.65 7.06
C GLY A 63 9.45 -2.84 6.15
N ARG A 64 8.57 -3.85 6.14
CA ARG A 64 8.71 -5.04 5.30
C ARG A 64 8.57 -4.67 3.82
N ILE A 65 7.53 -3.91 3.48
CA ILE A 65 7.28 -3.43 2.11
C ILE A 65 8.39 -2.51 1.65
N LEU A 66 8.89 -1.61 2.52
CA LEU A 66 10.05 -0.77 2.21
C LEU A 66 11.29 -1.59 1.85
N ARG A 67 11.59 -2.63 2.63
CA ARG A 67 12.72 -3.52 2.33
C ARG A 67 12.55 -4.20 0.96
N GLU A 68 11.38 -4.77 0.67
CA GLU A 68 11.15 -5.43 -0.62
C GLU A 68 11.11 -4.43 -1.79
N ALA A 69 10.61 -3.22 -1.59
CA ALA A 69 10.64 -2.14 -2.58
C ALA A 69 12.08 -1.75 -2.94
N VAL A 70 12.98 -1.65 -1.95
CA VAL A 70 14.41 -1.38 -2.17
C VAL A 70 15.07 -2.52 -2.93
N GLN A 71 14.78 -3.79 -2.56
CA GLN A 71 15.32 -4.95 -3.27
C GLN A 71 14.85 -5.00 -4.73
N MET A 72 13.56 -4.74 -4.98
CA MET A 72 12.99 -4.73 -6.31
C MET A 72 13.56 -3.59 -7.16
N THR A 73 13.68 -2.37 -6.60
CA THR A 73 14.32 -1.21 -7.25
C THR A 73 15.76 -1.54 -7.65
N GLY A 74 16.54 -2.15 -6.74
CA GLY A 74 17.91 -2.58 -7.05
C GLY A 74 17.96 -3.60 -8.20
N ARG A 75 17.01 -4.54 -8.23
CA ARG A 75 16.91 -5.51 -9.33
C ARG A 75 16.52 -4.85 -10.65
N GLN A 76 15.57 -3.92 -10.66
CA GLN A 76 15.16 -3.20 -11.86
C GLN A 76 16.31 -2.36 -12.44
N ARG A 77 17.09 -1.67 -11.59
CA ARG A 77 18.30 -0.95 -12.05
C ARG A 77 19.30 -1.90 -12.72
N ASN A 78 19.53 -3.06 -12.11
CA ASN A 78 20.41 -4.05 -12.72
C ASN A 78 19.86 -4.56 -14.08
N LEU A 79 18.54 -4.77 -14.18
CA LEU A 79 17.89 -5.17 -15.43
C LEU A 79 18.09 -4.13 -16.54
N TYR A 80 17.94 -2.85 -16.23
CA TYR A 80 18.15 -1.78 -17.22
C TYR A 80 19.56 -1.78 -17.81
N SER A 81 20.57 -2.11 -17.00
CA SER A 81 21.95 -2.18 -17.46
C SER A 81 22.29 -3.49 -18.20
N ASN A 82 21.54 -4.57 -17.98
CA ASN A 82 21.95 -5.93 -18.37
C ASN A 82 20.91 -6.71 -19.20
N TRP A 83 19.80 -6.09 -19.62
CA TRP A 83 18.73 -6.79 -20.36
C TRP A 83 19.22 -7.50 -21.64
N LYS A 84 20.30 -7.01 -22.27
CA LYS A 84 20.91 -7.61 -23.46
C LYS A 84 21.62 -8.94 -23.20
N ASN A 85 21.89 -9.29 -21.95
CA ASN A 85 22.64 -10.50 -21.61
C ASN A 85 21.79 -11.79 -21.66
N GLY A 86 20.47 -11.67 -21.92
CA GLY A 86 19.58 -12.83 -22.01
C GLY A 86 19.32 -13.55 -20.68
N TRP A 87 19.65 -12.93 -19.54
CA TRP A 87 19.52 -13.54 -18.21
C TRP A 87 18.07 -13.68 -17.72
N MET A 88 17.13 -12.99 -18.37
CA MET A 88 15.69 -13.09 -18.08
C MET A 88 15.08 -14.27 -18.84
N SER A 89 15.54 -15.48 -18.56
CA SER A 89 15.01 -16.72 -19.17
C SER A 89 14.64 -17.70 -18.08
N LYS A 90 13.44 -18.31 -18.19
CA LYS A 90 12.98 -19.37 -17.27
C LYS A 90 13.78 -20.66 -17.43
N THR A 91 14.37 -20.87 -18.62
CA THR A 91 15.30 -21.96 -18.89
C THR A 91 16.73 -21.40 -18.83
N PRO A 92 17.55 -21.81 -17.84
CA PRO A 92 18.93 -21.36 -17.74
C PRO A 92 19.73 -21.78 -18.98
N SER A 93 20.69 -20.94 -19.40
CA SER A 93 21.70 -21.35 -20.37
C SER A 93 22.56 -22.48 -19.81
N VAL A 94 23.20 -23.26 -20.70
CA VAL A 94 24.13 -24.33 -20.30
C VAL A 94 25.22 -23.75 -19.37
N GLY A 95 25.32 -24.28 -18.14
CA GLY A 95 26.25 -23.82 -17.11
C GLY A 95 25.79 -22.62 -16.28
N GLY A 96 24.63 -22.02 -16.59
CA GLY A 96 24.00 -20.98 -15.76
C GLY A 96 23.09 -21.58 -14.70
N ASP A 97 23.06 -20.98 -13.51
CA ASP A 97 22.24 -21.46 -12.38
C ASP A 97 20.80 -20.90 -12.36
N GLY A 98 20.45 -20.06 -13.33
CA GLY A 98 19.15 -19.40 -13.44
C GLY A 98 18.90 -18.32 -12.38
N TYR A 99 19.90 -17.98 -11.55
CA TYR A 99 19.73 -17.11 -10.39
C TYR A 99 19.10 -15.78 -10.74
N TYR A 100 19.53 -15.17 -11.86
CA TYR A 100 19.05 -13.84 -12.23
C TYR A 100 17.54 -13.81 -12.43
N PHE A 101 17.01 -14.73 -13.23
CA PHE A 101 15.59 -14.88 -13.48
C PHE A 101 14.83 -15.21 -12.19
N THR A 102 15.21 -16.31 -11.52
CA THR A 102 14.50 -16.80 -10.32
C THR A 102 14.47 -15.77 -9.20
N SER A 103 15.58 -15.06 -8.98
CA SER A 103 15.68 -14.05 -7.93
C SER A 103 15.01 -12.72 -8.29
N THR A 104 14.74 -12.46 -9.57
CA THR A 104 13.88 -11.35 -10.02
C THR A 104 12.42 -11.65 -9.71
N VAL A 105 11.95 -12.83 -10.12
CA VAL A 105 10.60 -13.34 -9.82
C VAL A 105 10.34 -13.36 -8.32
N TYR A 106 11.28 -13.90 -7.54
CA TYR A 106 11.15 -13.95 -6.08
C TYR A 106 10.95 -12.56 -5.46
N ARG A 107 11.71 -11.54 -5.89
CA ARG A 107 11.60 -10.18 -5.32
C ARG A 107 10.27 -9.53 -5.69
N PHE A 108 9.80 -9.75 -6.91
CA PHE A 108 8.48 -9.32 -7.33
C PHE A 108 7.39 -9.98 -6.47
N LEU A 109 7.38 -11.30 -6.37
CA LEU A 109 6.40 -12.04 -5.55
C LEU A 109 6.49 -11.66 -4.08
N SER A 110 7.69 -11.53 -3.52
CA SER A 110 7.88 -11.12 -2.13
C SER A 110 7.25 -9.77 -1.83
N LEU A 111 7.43 -8.80 -2.74
CA LEU A 111 6.78 -7.50 -2.66
C LEU A 111 5.26 -7.64 -2.72
N TYR A 112 4.73 -8.32 -3.75
CA TYR A 112 3.28 -8.41 -3.96
C TYR A 112 2.56 -9.24 -2.89
N THR A 113 3.19 -10.27 -2.34
CA THR A 113 2.67 -10.98 -1.17
C THR A 113 2.45 -10.00 -0.01
N LEU A 114 3.43 -9.16 0.31
CA LEU A 114 3.25 -8.17 1.38
C LEU A 114 2.20 -7.10 1.05
N LEU A 115 2.09 -6.68 -0.22
CA LEU A 115 1.06 -5.74 -0.65
C LEU A 115 -0.34 -6.35 -0.48
N HIS A 116 -0.52 -7.63 -0.81
CA HIS A 116 -1.79 -8.33 -0.66
C HIS A 116 -2.16 -8.55 0.81
N GLU A 117 -1.21 -8.96 1.65
CA GLU A 117 -1.47 -9.18 3.08
C GLU A 117 -1.71 -7.85 3.83
N ALA A 118 -1.02 -6.77 3.43
CA ALA A 118 -1.30 -5.46 3.98
C ALA A 118 -2.71 -4.97 3.62
N ASP A 119 -3.17 -5.23 2.39
CA ASP A 119 -4.49 -4.81 1.94
C ASP A 119 -5.63 -5.64 2.55
N SER A 120 -5.42 -6.96 2.71
CA SER A 120 -6.41 -7.84 3.34
C SER A 120 -6.68 -7.47 4.80
N GLU A 121 -5.67 -6.98 5.52
CA GLU A 121 -5.84 -6.45 6.88
C GLU A 121 -6.33 -4.99 6.88
N ALA A 122 -6.03 -4.20 5.84
CA ALA A 122 -6.39 -2.77 5.80
C ALA A 122 -7.90 -2.49 5.74
N ILE A 123 -8.71 -3.47 5.32
CA ILE A 123 -10.18 -3.38 5.35
C ILE A 123 -10.73 -3.13 6.77
N LEU A 124 -9.95 -3.45 7.80
CA LEU A 124 -10.31 -3.28 9.21
C LEU A 124 -10.10 -1.86 9.73
N LEU A 125 -9.56 -0.94 8.91
CA LEU A 125 -9.26 0.42 9.32
C LEU A 125 -10.45 1.36 9.20
N ASP A 126 -10.79 2.03 10.30
CA ASP A 126 -11.69 3.19 10.26
C ASP A 126 -11.00 4.37 9.57
N THR A 127 -11.52 4.73 8.41
CA THR A 127 -11.03 5.86 7.61
C THR A 127 -11.20 7.19 8.33
N ASP A 128 -12.23 7.38 9.15
CA ASP A 128 -12.48 8.67 9.78
C ASP A 128 -11.40 9.02 10.83
N ILE A 129 -10.65 8.01 11.29
CA ILE A 129 -9.68 8.12 12.37
C ILE A 129 -8.21 8.04 11.85
N ALA A 130 -8.01 7.56 10.63
CA ALA A 130 -6.68 7.35 10.03
C ALA A 130 -5.90 8.66 9.79
N GLN A 131 -4.58 8.64 10.04
CA GLN A 131 -3.74 9.81 9.85
C GLN A 131 -3.37 10.01 8.37
N LYS A 132 -2.96 11.23 7.99
CA LYS A 132 -2.56 11.55 6.60
C LYS A 132 -1.45 10.64 6.07
N THR A 133 -0.52 10.22 6.93
CA THR A 133 0.57 9.30 6.60
C THR A 133 0.08 7.89 6.28
N ASP A 134 -0.97 7.47 6.97
CA ASP A 134 -1.59 6.15 6.87
C ASP A 134 -2.31 6.05 5.53
N TYR A 135 -3.07 7.10 5.21
CA TYR A 135 -3.66 7.27 3.89
C TYR A 135 -2.65 7.30 2.76
N ALA A 136 -1.52 7.99 2.95
CA ALA A 136 -0.47 8.00 1.94
C ALA A 136 0.06 6.57 1.72
N PHE A 137 0.35 5.84 2.79
CA PHE A 137 0.83 4.46 2.72
C PHE A 137 -0.15 3.56 1.94
N LEU A 138 -1.43 3.54 2.32
CA LEU A 138 -2.46 2.73 1.65
C LEU A 138 -2.64 3.10 0.17
N LYS A 139 -2.58 4.40 -0.16
CA LYS A 139 -2.65 4.86 -1.55
C LYS A 139 -1.46 4.38 -2.38
N TYR A 140 -0.25 4.39 -1.82
CA TYR A 140 0.91 3.83 -2.51
C TYR A 140 0.74 2.33 -2.75
N LEU A 141 0.25 1.55 -1.77
CA LEU A 141 -0.01 0.12 -1.97
C LEU A 141 -1.03 -0.11 -3.09
N THR A 142 -2.09 0.71 -3.10
CA THR A 142 -3.13 0.68 -4.13
C THR A 142 -2.55 0.95 -5.52
N VAL A 143 -1.73 2.00 -5.66
CA VAL A 143 -1.12 2.35 -6.94
C VAL A 143 -0.10 1.32 -7.40
N MET A 144 0.71 0.74 -6.51
CA MET A 144 1.63 -0.34 -6.88
C MET A 144 0.88 -1.54 -7.48
N ARG A 145 -0.28 -1.90 -6.93
CA ARG A 145 -1.14 -2.95 -7.51
C ARG A 145 -1.76 -2.52 -8.83
N TRP A 146 -2.38 -1.34 -8.86
CA TRP A 146 -2.99 -0.77 -10.06
C TRP A 146 -2.01 -0.75 -11.25
N VAL A 147 -0.75 -0.34 -11.03
CA VAL A 147 0.28 -0.34 -12.07
C VAL A 147 0.50 -1.74 -12.67
N MET A 148 0.28 -2.82 -11.94
CA MET A 148 0.47 -4.18 -12.46
C MET A 148 -0.81 -4.82 -12.99
N THR A 149 -1.97 -4.32 -12.60
CA THR A 149 -3.25 -4.99 -12.89
C THR A 149 -4.19 -4.25 -13.81
N ASP A 150 -4.07 -2.92 -13.91
CA ASP A 150 -5.00 -2.11 -14.67
C ASP A 150 -4.49 -1.88 -16.10
N VAL A 151 -5.37 -2.09 -17.09
CA VAL A 151 -5.08 -1.93 -18.52
C VAL A 151 -5.08 -0.47 -18.96
N ASN A 152 -5.64 0.45 -18.17
CA ASN A 152 -5.63 1.89 -18.45
C ASN A 152 -4.21 2.47 -18.55
N LEU A 153 -3.20 1.76 -18.03
CA LEU A 153 -1.80 2.13 -18.25
C LEU A 153 -1.43 2.11 -19.74
N PHE A 154 -2.15 1.32 -20.55
CA PHE A 154 -1.94 1.14 -21.97
C PHE A 154 -2.98 1.88 -22.85
N ASP A 155 -3.78 2.79 -22.26
CA ASP A 155 -4.73 3.60 -23.04
C ASP A 155 -4.01 4.33 -24.18
N GLY A 156 -4.59 4.28 -25.38
CA GLY A 156 -4.00 4.84 -26.60
C GLY A 156 -2.96 3.95 -27.30
N LEU A 157 -2.62 2.77 -26.74
CA LEU A 157 -1.80 1.75 -27.39
C LEU A 157 -2.67 0.62 -27.95
N GLN A 158 -2.14 -0.14 -28.92
CA GLN A 158 -2.81 -1.32 -29.46
C GLN A 158 -2.62 -2.51 -28.52
N TYR A 159 -3.38 -2.53 -27.43
CA TYR A 159 -3.34 -3.61 -26.43
C TYR A 159 -4.67 -4.35 -26.33
N ASP A 160 -4.63 -5.68 -26.38
CA ASP A 160 -5.79 -6.54 -26.18
C ASP A 160 -6.02 -6.76 -24.67
N SER A 161 -6.93 -5.97 -24.09
CA SER A 161 -7.25 -6.02 -22.67
C SER A 161 -7.92 -7.31 -22.22
N SER A 162 -8.36 -8.17 -23.15
CA SER A 162 -8.94 -9.48 -22.82
C SER A 162 -7.86 -10.53 -22.49
N LYS A 163 -6.58 -10.23 -22.78
CA LYS A 163 -5.45 -11.13 -22.57
C LYS A 163 -4.49 -10.57 -21.53
N SER A 164 -4.16 -11.37 -20.51
CA SER A 164 -3.20 -11.05 -19.45
C SER A 164 -1.72 -11.23 -19.87
N SER A 165 -1.39 -10.86 -21.11
CA SER A 165 0.00 -10.95 -21.59
C SER A 165 0.91 -9.95 -20.86
N ASP A 166 0.55 -8.67 -20.84
CA ASP A 166 1.38 -7.57 -20.33
C ASP A 166 0.81 -6.90 -19.08
N HIS A 167 -0.21 -7.52 -18.48
CA HIS A 167 -0.80 -7.15 -17.19
C HIS A 167 -1.25 -8.42 -16.46
N PHE A 168 -1.59 -8.29 -15.18
CA PHE A 168 -2.22 -9.37 -14.43
C PHE A 168 -3.67 -9.01 -14.08
N PHE A 169 -4.60 -9.95 -14.18
CA PHE A 169 -5.88 -9.74 -13.50
C PHE A 169 -5.64 -9.68 -11.98
N SER A 170 -6.35 -8.79 -11.29
CA SER A 170 -6.13 -8.54 -9.86
C SER A 170 -6.27 -9.80 -9.00
N ASP A 171 -7.24 -10.66 -9.33
CA ASP A 171 -7.46 -11.93 -8.63
C ASP A 171 -6.36 -12.95 -8.94
N ASP A 172 -5.89 -13.01 -10.20
CA ASP A 172 -4.81 -13.91 -10.61
C ASP A 172 -3.49 -13.56 -9.92
N LEU A 173 -3.16 -12.26 -9.86
CA LEU A 173 -1.96 -11.79 -9.16
C LEU A 173 -1.99 -12.19 -7.68
N ARG A 174 -3.16 -12.07 -7.04
CA ARG A 174 -3.35 -12.50 -5.65
C ARG A 174 -3.16 -14.01 -5.49
N VAL A 175 -3.64 -14.82 -6.44
CA VAL A 175 -3.43 -16.29 -6.41
C VAL A 175 -1.96 -16.63 -6.56
N CYS A 176 -1.25 -15.93 -7.45
CA CYS A 176 0.18 -16.13 -7.69
C CYS A 176 1.05 -15.86 -6.45
N THR A 177 0.59 -15.01 -5.53
CA THR A 177 1.37 -14.65 -4.33
C THR A 177 1.18 -15.60 -3.14
N LYS A 178 0.12 -16.43 -3.15
CA LYS A 178 -0.20 -17.35 -2.04
C LYS A 178 0.93 -18.31 -1.68
N PRO A 179 1.64 -18.95 -2.63
CA PRO A 179 2.73 -19.87 -2.31
C PRO A 179 3.89 -19.20 -1.55
N CYS A 180 4.02 -17.88 -1.67
CA CYS A 180 5.06 -17.10 -1.01
C CYS A 180 4.68 -16.66 0.42
N TRP A 181 3.48 -16.96 0.91
CA TRP A 181 3.03 -16.63 2.26
C TRP A 181 2.85 -17.89 3.11
N LEU A 182 3.71 -18.08 4.09
CA LEU A 182 3.64 -19.21 5.03
C LEU A 182 3.85 -18.70 6.45
N GLU A 183 3.02 -19.12 7.40
CA GLU A 183 3.18 -18.80 8.83
C GLU A 183 3.30 -17.29 9.11
N GLY A 184 2.54 -16.45 8.41
CA GLY A 184 2.54 -14.99 8.60
C GLY A 184 3.78 -14.26 8.06
N LYS A 185 4.64 -14.96 7.31
CA LYS A 185 5.87 -14.42 6.73
C LYS A 185 5.99 -14.75 5.24
N VAL A 186 6.75 -13.90 4.55
CA VAL A 186 7.19 -14.20 3.18
C VAL A 186 8.24 -15.31 3.27
N VAL A 187 8.14 -16.32 2.41
CA VAL A 187 9.13 -17.40 2.32
C VAL A 187 10.51 -16.86 1.97
N THR A 188 11.58 -17.56 2.35
CA THR A 188 12.94 -17.19 1.95
C THR A 188 13.19 -17.49 0.47
N TYR A 189 14.24 -16.89 -0.11
CA TYR A 189 14.64 -17.18 -1.48
C TYR A 189 14.92 -18.67 -1.72
N ASP A 190 15.63 -19.32 -0.79
CA ASP A 190 15.98 -20.74 -0.93
C ASP A 190 14.73 -21.63 -0.92
N LYS A 191 13.77 -21.32 -0.03
CA LYS A 191 12.48 -22.02 0.01
C LYS A 191 11.65 -21.76 -1.25
N PHE A 192 11.63 -20.52 -1.73
CA PHE A 192 10.97 -20.18 -2.99
C PHE A 192 11.56 -20.99 -4.15
N ARG A 193 12.90 -21.01 -4.28
CA ARG A 193 13.59 -21.73 -5.34
C ARG A 193 13.34 -23.24 -5.29
N ALA A 194 13.34 -23.83 -4.11
CA ALA A 194 13.19 -25.27 -3.93
C ALA A 194 11.74 -25.76 -4.11
N GLU A 195 10.75 -25.00 -3.62
CA GLU A 195 9.38 -25.50 -3.46
C GLU A 195 8.33 -24.70 -4.24
N GLN A 196 8.48 -23.38 -4.31
CA GLN A 196 7.39 -22.49 -4.79
C GLN A 196 7.57 -22.06 -6.25
N PHE A 197 8.80 -22.11 -6.76
CA PHE A 197 9.13 -21.84 -8.15
C PHE A 197 8.46 -22.82 -9.11
N VAL A 198 8.21 -24.05 -8.65
CA VAL A 198 7.56 -25.12 -9.42
C VAL A 198 6.03 -25.16 -9.24
N ALA A 199 5.47 -24.28 -8.40
CA ALA A 199 4.03 -24.26 -8.18
C ALA A 199 3.29 -23.77 -9.43
N VAL A 200 2.19 -24.45 -9.77
CA VAL A 200 1.36 -24.10 -10.95
C VAL A 200 0.85 -22.66 -10.89
N SER A 201 0.50 -22.18 -9.68
CA SER A 201 0.06 -20.79 -9.49
C SER A 201 1.17 -19.76 -9.72
N THR A 202 2.45 -20.15 -9.76
CA THR A 202 3.57 -19.23 -10.03
C THR A 202 3.81 -19.04 -11.54
N LEU A 203 3.31 -19.96 -12.38
CA LEU A 203 3.56 -19.97 -13.84
C LEU A 203 3.24 -18.64 -14.53
N PRO A 204 2.10 -17.96 -14.27
CA PRO A 204 1.81 -16.68 -14.93
C PRO A 204 2.86 -15.61 -14.65
N ILE A 205 3.45 -15.60 -13.46
CA ILE A 205 4.54 -14.66 -13.13
C ILE A 205 5.83 -15.06 -13.84
N LEU A 206 6.14 -16.36 -13.93
CA LEU A 206 7.31 -16.83 -14.66
C LEU A 206 7.21 -16.42 -16.13
N ASP A 207 6.07 -16.67 -16.78
CA ASP A 207 5.84 -16.34 -18.18
C ASP A 207 5.84 -14.82 -18.43
N PHE A 208 5.35 -14.02 -17.47
CA PHE A 208 5.46 -12.58 -17.55
C PHE A 208 6.92 -12.08 -17.56
N PHE A 209 7.82 -12.71 -16.81
CA PHE A 209 9.24 -12.31 -16.77
C PHE A 209 10.10 -12.99 -17.84
N ASP A 210 9.62 -14.06 -18.46
CA ASP A 210 10.39 -14.86 -19.42
C ASP A 210 10.64 -14.09 -20.73
N GLY A 211 11.90 -14.01 -21.14
CA GLY A 211 12.36 -13.23 -22.29
C GLY A 211 12.23 -11.72 -22.14
N LEU A 212 12.04 -11.19 -20.92
CA LEU A 212 11.87 -9.75 -20.68
C LEU A 212 13.09 -8.96 -21.17
N GLN A 213 12.86 -8.02 -22.08
CA GLN A 213 13.90 -7.19 -22.69
C GLN A 213 13.34 -5.82 -23.11
N LYS A 214 14.20 -4.80 -23.23
CA LYS A 214 13.75 -3.44 -23.57
C LYS A 214 13.21 -3.32 -25.00
N SER A 215 13.78 -4.08 -25.95
CA SER A 215 13.45 -4.00 -27.37
C SER A 215 12.35 -4.96 -27.82
N GLU A 216 11.56 -5.53 -26.90
CA GLU A 216 10.46 -6.41 -27.27
C GLU A 216 9.23 -5.63 -27.75
N ASN A 217 8.41 -6.26 -28.59
CA ASN A 217 7.13 -5.71 -29.03
C ASN A 217 6.00 -6.01 -28.02
N ARG A 218 6.28 -5.80 -26.73
CA ARG A 218 5.35 -6.01 -25.61
C ARG A 218 5.44 -4.83 -24.65
N TYR A 219 4.37 -4.58 -23.90
CA TYR A 219 4.30 -3.42 -23.00
C TYR A 219 4.71 -3.72 -21.54
N ARG A 220 5.03 -4.97 -21.23
CA ARG A 220 5.44 -5.40 -19.88
C ARG A 220 6.71 -4.71 -19.38
N TRP A 221 7.64 -4.35 -20.28
CA TRP A 221 8.84 -3.57 -19.92
C TRP A 221 8.44 -2.20 -19.35
N ASP A 222 7.61 -1.45 -20.08
CA ASP A 222 7.16 -0.12 -19.67
C ASP A 222 6.29 -0.15 -18.42
N ARG A 223 5.50 -1.21 -18.24
CA ARG A 223 4.77 -1.46 -16.99
C ARG A 223 5.72 -1.62 -15.79
N LEU A 224 6.83 -2.33 -15.96
CA LEU A 224 7.86 -2.43 -14.91
C LEU A 224 8.58 -1.09 -14.68
N VAL A 225 8.80 -0.27 -15.71
CA VAL A 225 9.30 1.11 -15.55
C VAL A 225 8.33 1.94 -14.72
N ALA A 226 7.03 1.87 -15.02
CA ALA A 226 5.98 2.54 -14.23
C ALA A 226 6.02 2.07 -12.76
N LEU A 227 6.15 0.76 -12.51
CA LEU A 227 6.27 0.23 -11.15
C LEU A 227 7.50 0.80 -10.44
N HIS A 228 8.65 0.86 -11.11
CA HIS A 228 9.89 1.39 -10.54
C HIS A 228 9.75 2.86 -10.12
N LEU A 229 9.06 3.68 -10.92
CA LEU A 229 8.77 5.07 -10.60
C LEU A 229 7.94 5.19 -9.32
N ILE A 230 6.93 4.34 -9.14
CA ILE A 230 6.11 4.30 -7.93
C ILE A 230 6.91 3.79 -6.72
N LEU A 231 7.76 2.78 -6.91
CA LEU A 231 8.65 2.28 -5.86
C LEU A 231 9.65 3.35 -5.41
N ALA A 232 10.26 4.08 -6.35
CA ALA A 232 11.17 5.18 -6.04
C ALA A 232 10.47 6.28 -5.24
N ALA A 233 9.25 6.67 -5.62
CA ALA A 233 8.47 7.65 -4.86
C ALA A 233 8.07 7.12 -3.47
N TYR A 234 7.71 5.84 -3.35
CA TYR A 234 7.43 5.22 -2.05
C TYR A 234 8.65 5.21 -1.14
N ILE A 235 9.83 4.86 -1.66
CA ILE A 235 11.10 4.88 -0.93
C ILE A 235 11.45 6.30 -0.50
N ASN A 236 11.31 7.30 -1.38
CA ASN A 236 11.54 8.70 -1.00
C ASN A 236 10.57 9.21 0.07
N LYS A 237 9.36 8.64 0.13
CA LYS A 237 8.35 9.03 1.12
C LYS A 237 8.57 8.38 2.49
N PHE A 238 9.00 7.11 2.51
CA PHE A 238 8.97 6.28 3.72
C PHE A 238 10.31 5.67 4.11
N GLY A 239 11.30 5.70 3.21
CA GLY A 239 12.64 5.16 3.41
C GLY A 239 13.62 6.16 3.99
N TYR A 240 14.81 5.64 4.31
CA TYR A 240 15.92 6.44 4.81
C TYR A 240 16.55 7.27 3.70
N ASP A 241 17.14 8.41 4.05
CA ASP A 241 17.73 9.36 3.08
C ASP A 241 18.74 8.70 2.14
N LEU A 242 19.54 7.73 2.65
CA LEU A 242 20.51 6.96 1.86
C LEU A 242 19.87 6.09 0.75
N GLN A 243 18.56 5.83 0.83
CA GLN A 243 17.81 5.04 -0.13
C GLN A 243 17.09 5.92 -1.17
N HIS A 244 17.06 7.23 -0.98
CA HIS A 244 16.27 8.13 -1.81
C HIS A 244 16.82 8.20 -3.25
N ALA A 245 15.91 8.17 -4.22
CA ALA A 245 16.20 8.48 -5.60
C ALA A 245 16.23 10.00 -5.81
N THR A 246 17.32 10.50 -6.39
CA THR A 246 17.43 11.90 -6.79
C THR A 246 16.53 12.20 -7.99
N ASN A 247 16.35 13.48 -8.33
CA ASN A 247 15.63 13.87 -9.55
C ASN A 247 16.29 13.30 -10.82
N LYS A 248 17.63 13.18 -10.81
CA LYS A 248 18.38 12.56 -11.90
C LYS A 248 18.06 11.07 -12.01
N ASP A 249 18.00 10.36 -10.88
CA ASP A 249 17.65 8.94 -10.86
C ASP A 249 16.22 8.72 -11.34
N ILE A 250 15.26 9.52 -10.86
CA ILE A 250 13.86 9.46 -11.29
C ILE A 250 13.74 9.66 -12.79
N ARG A 251 14.43 10.67 -13.34
CA ARG A 251 14.44 10.92 -14.79
C ARG A 251 15.06 9.76 -15.55
N GLY A 252 16.19 9.24 -15.09
CA GLY A 252 16.86 8.09 -15.69
C GLY A 252 16.01 6.82 -15.69
N ILE A 253 15.13 6.64 -14.71
CA ILE A 253 14.12 5.57 -14.70
C ILE A 253 13.06 5.86 -15.77
N ALA A 254 12.49 7.07 -15.80
CA ALA A 254 11.46 7.43 -16.77
C ALA A 254 11.95 7.33 -18.23
N GLU A 255 13.22 7.63 -18.50
CA GLU A 255 13.89 7.46 -19.80
C GLU A 255 14.03 5.98 -20.22
N GLN A 256 13.75 5.01 -19.33
CA GLN A 256 13.73 3.60 -19.72
C GLN A 256 12.46 3.18 -20.46
N VAL A 257 11.41 4.01 -20.46
CA VAL A 257 10.17 3.73 -21.17
C VAL A 257 10.42 3.67 -22.69
N GLN A 258 9.70 2.79 -23.39
CA GLN A 258 9.63 2.74 -24.86
C GLN A 258 8.48 3.60 -25.38
N HIS A 259 7.35 3.63 -24.66
CA HIS A 259 6.15 4.37 -25.05
C HIS A 259 5.86 5.50 -24.06
N ARG A 260 6.11 6.75 -24.45
CA ARG A 260 5.89 7.93 -23.59
C ARG A 260 4.45 8.06 -23.09
N VAL A 261 3.48 7.58 -23.87
CA VAL A 261 2.06 7.50 -23.51
C VAL A 261 1.85 6.75 -22.18
N ILE A 262 2.69 5.76 -21.85
CA ILE A 262 2.59 5.04 -20.57
C ILE A 262 2.90 5.98 -19.38
N LEU A 263 3.80 6.94 -19.54
CA LEU A 263 4.07 7.94 -18.51
C LEU A 263 2.89 8.91 -18.35
N GLU A 264 2.22 9.28 -19.45
CA GLU A 264 1.01 10.11 -19.42
C GLU A 264 -0.12 9.38 -18.69
N ASN A 265 -0.36 8.12 -19.02
CA ASN A 265 -1.36 7.27 -18.37
C ASN A 265 -1.04 7.03 -16.89
N LEU A 266 0.24 6.89 -16.54
CA LEU A 266 0.69 6.82 -15.14
C LEU A 266 0.36 8.10 -14.38
N ILE A 267 0.60 9.29 -14.97
CA ILE A 267 0.24 10.58 -14.37
C ILE A 267 -1.28 10.66 -14.13
N ALA A 268 -2.07 10.30 -15.14
CA ALA A 268 -3.54 10.28 -15.02
C ALA A 268 -4.01 9.30 -13.93
N GLY A 269 -3.40 8.11 -13.83
CA GLY A 269 -3.65 7.16 -12.76
C GLY A 269 -3.35 7.72 -11.37
N LEU A 270 -2.21 8.39 -11.20
CA LEU A 270 -1.83 9.02 -9.93
C LEU A 270 -2.80 10.11 -9.47
N GLU A 271 -3.41 10.83 -10.42
CA GLU A 271 -4.48 11.79 -10.15
C GLU A 271 -5.78 11.09 -9.72
N ARG A 272 -6.20 10.04 -10.43
CA ARG A 272 -7.39 9.22 -10.09
C ARG A 272 -7.29 8.62 -8.68
N HIS A 273 -6.12 8.14 -8.30
CA HIS A 273 -5.86 7.60 -6.95
C HIS A 273 -5.59 8.67 -5.88
N ARG A 274 -5.77 9.96 -6.21
CA ARG A 274 -5.62 11.10 -5.29
C ARG A 274 -4.23 11.14 -4.62
N LEU A 275 -3.20 10.77 -5.37
CA LEU A 275 -1.79 10.83 -4.94
C LEU A 275 -1.06 12.06 -5.48
N SER A 276 -1.60 12.74 -6.50
CA SER A 276 -1.02 13.95 -7.11
C SER A 276 -0.81 15.13 -6.13
N ARG A 277 -1.46 15.11 -4.95
CA ARG A 277 -1.27 16.12 -3.91
C ARG A 277 -0.02 15.87 -3.04
N ASP A 278 0.51 14.65 -3.02
CA ASP A 278 1.72 14.30 -2.28
C ASP A 278 2.96 14.97 -2.89
N SER A 279 3.82 15.55 -2.07
CA SER A 279 5.00 16.31 -2.53
C SER A 279 5.99 15.43 -3.31
N THR A 280 6.15 14.17 -2.92
CA THR A 280 7.04 13.22 -3.59
C THR A 280 6.48 12.85 -4.95
N ILE A 281 5.16 12.65 -5.05
CA ILE A 281 4.47 12.40 -6.33
C ILE A 281 4.51 13.63 -7.24
N LYS A 282 4.35 14.85 -6.71
CA LYS A 282 4.50 16.08 -7.52
C LYS A 282 5.88 16.16 -8.17
N ASN A 283 6.93 15.80 -7.42
CA ASN A 283 8.28 15.73 -7.95
C ASN A 283 8.41 14.65 -9.05
N LEU A 284 7.86 13.45 -8.79
CA LEU A 284 7.82 12.36 -9.78
C LEU A 284 7.15 12.81 -11.09
N ILE A 285 5.95 13.40 -11.01
CA ILE A 285 5.19 13.90 -12.15
C ILE A 285 5.99 14.96 -12.92
N ARG A 286 6.65 15.88 -12.22
CA ARG A 286 7.49 16.90 -12.86
C ARG A 286 8.61 16.29 -13.67
N GLU A 287 9.33 15.30 -13.14
CA GLU A 287 10.43 14.66 -13.88
C GLU A 287 9.92 13.80 -15.04
N MET A 288 8.78 13.11 -14.90
CA MET A 288 8.14 12.40 -16.01
C MET A 288 7.73 13.35 -17.15
N ARG A 289 7.14 14.51 -16.84
CA ARG A 289 6.77 15.52 -17.85
C ARG A 289 7.96 16.04 -18.64
N LYS A 290 9.15 16.10 -18.03
CA LYS A 290 10.38 16.47 -18.76
C LYS A 290 10.79 15.40 -19.77
N VAL A 291 10.57 14.13 -19.48
CA VAL A 291 10.83 13.03 -20.43
C VAL A 291 9.77 13.00 -21.54
N ILE A 292 8.49 13.22 -21.19
CA ILE A 292 7.40 13.29 -22.17
C ILE A 292 7.64 14.42 -23.19
N ASN A 293 7.95 15.62 -22.70
CA ASN A 293 8.13 16.83 -23.51
C ASN A 293 9.56 17.01 -24.05
N GLY A 294 10.50 16.14 -23.67
CA GLY A 294 11.88 16.20 -24.16
C GLY A 294 11.95 15.85 -25.66
N PRO A 295 13.03 16.21 -26.36
CA PRO A 295 13.26 15.74 -27.72
C PRO A 295 13.29 14.21 -27.82
#